data_AF-A0AAD4M3Y2-F1
#
_entry.id   AF-A0AAD4M3Y2-F1
#
_cell.length_a   1.000
_cell.length_b   1.000
_cell.length_c   1.000
_cell.angle_alpha   90.00
_cell.angle_beta   90.00
_cell.angle_gamma   90.00
#
_symmetry.space_group_name_H-M   'P 1'
#
loop_
_entity.id
_entity.type
_entity.pdbx_description
1 polymer ?
#
loop_
_entity_poly.entity_id
_entity_poly.type
_entity_poly.pdbx_seq_one_letter_code
_entity_poly.pdbx_strand_id
1 'polypeptide(L)'
;MCALSPLVVMNGTVNYQSRQLVLDFTLTPYNGQTPLSFSATQQTLQLTYKETLLYTERGGVAVIGLDALGSIEPPQAIVPLSTTGQLAFTSGTDPATGRSGNQGFEGLTISPDDSTLYALLQSATIQDGGSKKSTARYPRLVAYDISNSIIQRPSLVGKWVVPLPPDSSGKALGASGLHYVSNGIFLVLSRDGNGHGGSATLSACKLVPPFPASGGEIHLYCHRQADLISIARATDIHGTSFDSPRKPIATRGVLDSGIVPAENVGFVN
;
A
#
# COMPACT_ATOMS: atom_id res chain seq x y z
N MET A 1 45.41 25.40 -11.80
CA MET A 1 44.36 26.16 -12.53
C MET A 1 43.88 25.28 -13.66
N CYS A 2 42.73 24.64 -13.50
CA CYS A 2 42.12 23.80 -14.55
C CYS A 2 40.99 24.63 -15.17
N ALA A 3 41.08 24.87 -16.48
CA ALA A 3 40.19 25.77 -17.21
C ALA A 3 38.77 25.21 -17.26
N LEU A 4 37.80 26.09 -16.98
CA LEU A 4 36.37 25.89 -17.22
C LEU A 4 36.13 25.73 -18.74
N SER A 5 35.54 24.61 -19.13
CA SER A 5 34.91 24.44 -20.45
C SER A 5 33.47 24.95 -20.40
N PRO A 6 32.94 25.51 -21.51
CA PRO A 6 31.74 26.34 -21.48
C PRO A 6 30.45 25.54 -21.27
N LEU A 7 29.48 26.27 -20.71
CA LEU A 7 28.08 25.93 -20.55
C LEU A 7 27.51 25.35 -21.86
N VAL A 8 27.23 24.05 -21.90
CA VAL A 8 26.41 23.46 -22.95
C VAL A 8 24.97 23.85 -22.63
N VAL A 9 24.44 24.83 -23.36
CA VAL A 9 23.00 25.06 -23.45
C VAL A 9 22.43 23.89 -24.26
N MET A 10 21.91 22.88 -23.57
CA MET A 10 21.17 21.78 -24.21
C MET A 10 19.81 22.33 -24.68
N ASN A 11 19.75 22.68 -25.96
CA ASN A 11 18.55 23.16 -26.63
C ASN A 11 17.74 21.93 -27.10
N GLY A 12 16.67 21.60 -26.37
CA GLY A 12 15.77 20.48 -26.67
C GLY A 12 15.55 19.59 -25.46
N THR A 13 14.29 19.45 -25.06
CA THR A 13 13.85 18.56 -23.99
C THR A 13 14.32 17.13 -24.26
N VAL A 14 15.10 16.56 -23.35
CA VAL A 14 15.52 15.15 -23.41
C VAL A 14 14.26 14.29 -23.39
N ASN A 15 14.09 13.43 -24.41
CA ASN A 15 12.99 12.49 -24.51
C ASN A 15 13.05 11.48 -23.34
N TYR A 16 12.27 11.72 -22.29
CA TYR A 16 12.19 10.85 -21.11
C TYR A 16 11.25 9.67 -21.40
N GLN A 17 11.80 8.59 -21.97
CA GLN A 17 11.08 7.31 -22.04
C GLN A 17 11.38 6.44 -20.81
N SER A 18 10.32 6.04 -20.10
CA SER A 18 10.39 5.07 -19.00
C SER A 18 11.03 3.76 -19.47
N ARG A 19 11.90 3.19 -18.65
CA ARG A 19 12.65 1.98 -19.01
C ARG A 19 12.89 1.08 -17.81
N GLN A 20 12.87 -0.22 -18.04
CA GLN A 20 13.37 -1.21 -17.08
C GLN A 20 14.73 -1.70 -17.55
N LEU A 21 15.72 -1.61 -16.65
CA LEU A 21 17.04 -2.18 -16.87
C LEU A 21 17.03 -3.61 -16.35
N VAL A 22 17.34 -4.56 -17.22
CA VAL A 22 17.57 -5.95 -16.82
C VAL A 22 19.07 -6.11 -16.59
N LEU A 23 19.41 -6.46 -15.36
CA LEU A 23 20.78 -6.68 -14.91
C LEU A 23 20.88 -8.12 -14.44
N ASP A 24 21.88 -8.85 -14.92
CA ASP A 24 22.38 -10.02 -14.20
C ASP A 24 23.33 -9.53 -13.10
N PHE A 25 23.39 -10.27 -12.00
CA PHE A 25 24.39 -10.01 -11.00
C PHE A 25 25.06 -11.29 -10.54
N THR A 26 26.34 -11.18 -10.21
CA THR A 26 27.08 -12.17 -9.44
C THR A 26 27.50 -11.51 -8.15
N LEU A 27 26.99 -12.03 -7.03
CA LEU A 27 27.44 -11.68 -5.69
C LEU A 27 28.44 -12.73 -5.23
N THR A 28 29.66 -12.30 -4.91
CA THR A 28 30.68 -13.12 -4.25
C THR A 28 30.86 -12.58 -2.83
N PRO A 29 30.14 -13.12 -1.83
CA PRO A 29 30.19 -12.61 -0.47
C PRO A 29 31.59 -12.68 0.11
N TYR A 30 32.06 -11.57 0.70
CA TYR A 30 33.30 -11.56 1.46
C TYR A 30 33.00 -11.82 2.94
N ASN A 31 33.51 -12.93 3.47
CA ASN A 31 33.28 -13.36 4.86
C ASN A 31 34.51 -13.18 5.76
N GLY A 32 35.54 -12.47 5.29
CA GLY A 32 36.74 -12.22 6.07
C GLY A 32 36.56 -11.10 7.09
N GLN A 33 37.43 -11.08 8.11
CA GLN A 33 37.43 -10.08 9.18
C GLN A 33 38.21 -8.81 8.81
N THR A 34 39.01 -8.86 7.73
CA THR A 34 39.85 -7.74 7.29
C THR A 34 39.08 -6.86 6.31
N PRO A 35 39.01 -5.53 6.51
CA PRO A 35 38.35 -4.65 5.56
C PRO A 35 38.96 -4.76 4.15
N LEU A 36 38.10 -4.93 3.14
CA LEU A 36 38.51 -4.88 1.75
C LEU A 36 38.88 -3.46 1.34
N SER A 37 39.84 -3.33 0.41
CA SER A 37 40.07 -2.08 -0.29
C SER A 37 38.86 -1.73 -1.18
N PHE A 38 38.71 -0.46 -1.54
CA PHE A 38 37.62 -0.01 -2.42
C PHE A 38 37.55 -0.81 -3.74
N SER A 39 38.70 -1.04 -4.38
CA SER A 39 38.79 -1.82 -5.61
C SER A 39 38.45 -3.30 -5.42
N ALA A 40 38.81 -3.90 -4.27
CA ALA A 40 38.44 -5.28 -3.95
C ALA A 40 36.94 -5.41 -3.63
N THR A 41 36.35 -4.40 -2.97
CA THR A 41 34.90 -4.36 -2.71
C THR A 41 34.09 -4.25 -4.00
N GLN A 42 34.56 -3.50 -5.00
CA GLN A 42 33.88 -3.44 -6.31
C GLN A 42 33.80 -4.79 -7.04
N GLN A 43 34.70 -5.72 -6.72
CA GLN A 43 34.72 -7.05 -7.33
C GLN A 43 33.73 -8.03 -6.67
N THR A 44 33.20 -7.72 -5.47
CA THR A 44 32.29 -8.62 -4.73
C THR A 44 30.86 -8.59 -5.26
N LEU A 45 30.44 -7.49 -5.91
CA LEU A 45 29.18 -7.38 -6.61
C LEU A 45 29.45 -6.95 -8.04
N GLN A 46 29.28 -7.88 -8.97
CA GLN A 46 29.42 -7.61 -10.39
C GLN A 46 28.03 -7.54 -11.00
N LEU A 47 27.73 -6.43 -11.67
CA LEU A 47 26.48 -6.22 -12.40
C LEU A 47 26.78 -6.29 -13.90
N THR A 48 26.10 -7.17 -14.60
CA THR A 48 26.15 -7.25 -16.06
C THR A 48 24.83 -6.73 -16.60
N TYR A 49 24.88 -5.62 -17.32
CA TYR A 49 23.72 -5.14 -18.05
C TYR A 49 23.37 -6.10 -19.18
N LYS A 50 22.11 -6.54 -19.22
CA LYS A 50 21.60 -7.46 -20.25
C LYS A 50 20.85 -6.71 -21.33
N GLU A 51 19.81 -6.00 -20.92
CA GLU A 51 18.92 -5.31 -21.84
C GLU A 51 18.18 -4.18 -21.14
N THR A 52 17.60 -3.32 -21.98
CA THR A 52 16.67 -2.29 -21.56
C THR A 52 15.34 -2.59 -22.22
N LEU A 53 14.33 -2.85 -21.41
CA LEU A 53 12.96 -2.83 -21.88
C LEU A 53 12.47 -1.38 -21.88
N LEU A 54 12.12 -0.86 -23.05
CA LEU A 54 11.53 0.46 -23.19
C LEU A 54 10.02 0.36 -23.11
N TYR A 55 9.41 1.12 -22.20
CA TYR A 55 7.96 1.15 -22.07
C TYR A 55 7.34 2.07 -23.11
N THR A 56 6.26 1.61 -23.73
CA THR A 56 5.44 2.39 -24.65
C THR A 56 3.98 2.40 -24.18
N GLU A 57 3.31 3.53 -24.36
CA GLU A 57 1.88 3.72 -24.19
C GLU A 57 1.11 2.98 -25.30
N ARG A 58 -0.22 2.97 -25.17
CA ARG A 58 -1.13 2.52 -26.21
C ARG A 58 -0.78 3.15 -27.57
N GLY A 59 -0.64 2.31 -28.60
CA GLY A 59 -0.35 2.75 -29.98
C GLY A 59 1.13 2.96 -30.28
N GLY A 60 2.04 2.50 -29.41
CA GLY A 60 3.49 2.53 -29.66
C GLY A 60 4.15 3.89 -29.38
N VAL A 61 3.43 4.79 -28.71
CA VAL A 61 3.96 6.09 -28.29
C VAL A 61 4.89 5.90 -27.10
N ALA A 62 6.05 6.55 -27.05
CA ALA A 62 6.94 6.47 -25.91
C ALA A 62 6.24 6.96 -24.63
N VAL A 63 6.36 6.21 -23.53
CA VAL A 63 5.87 6.68 -22.22
C VAL A 63 6.72 7.88 -21.82
N ILE A 64 6.18 9.09 -22.00
CA ILE A 64 6.73 10.29 -21.38
C ILE A 64 6.49 10.17 -19.86
N GLY A 65 7.49 10.49 -19.05
CA GLY A 65 7.40 10.33 -17.59
C GLY A 65 6.05 10.80 -17.02
N LEU A 66 5.45 9.95 -16.16
CA LEU A 66 4.17 10.13 -15.47
C LEU A 66 3.03 10.69 -16.36
N ASP A 67 2.69 10.00 -17.45
CA ASP A 67 1.40 10.21 -18.09
C ASP A 67 0.26 9.69 -17.17
N ALA A 68 -0.43 10.63 -16.52
CA ALA A 68 -1.59 10.35 -15.67
C ALA A 68 -2.82 9.82 -16.45
N LEU A 69 -2.72 9.68 -17.78
CA LEU A 69 -3.75 9.03 -18.57
C LEU A 69 -3.76 7.50 -18.43
N GLY A 70 -2.74 6.90 -17.82
CA GLY A 70 -2.71 5.47 -17.48
C GLY A 70 -3.06 5.13 -16.02
N SER A 71 -3.20 6.12 -15.13
CA SER A 71 -3.40 5.84 -13.71
C SER A 71 -4.83 5.38 -13.40
N ILE A 72 -4.93 4.27 -12.65
CA ILE A 72 -6.18 3.86 -12.00
C ILE A 72 -6.44 4.87 -10.89
N GLU A 73 -7.51 5.65 -11.04
CA GLU A 73 -7.86 6.65 -10.03
C GLU A 73 -8.46 5.97 -8.78
N PRO A 74 -8.02 6.37 -7.57
CA PRO A 74 -8.70 5.95 -6.36
C PRO A 74 -10.12 6.53 -6.31
N PRO A 75 -11.10 5.84 -5.68
CA PRO A 75 -12.41 6.40 -5.41
C PRO A 75 -12.31 7.76 -4.72
N GLN A 76 -13.26 8.66 -4.98
CA GLN A 76 -13.22 10.05 -4.48
C GLN A 76 -13.02 10.15 -2.96
N ALA A 77 -13.61 9.25 -2.17
CA ALA A 77 -13.42 9.19 -0.72
C ALA A 77 -11.96 8.89 -0.28
N ILE A 78 -11.10 8.41 -1.17
CA ILE A 78 -9.68 8.10 -0.90
C ILE A 78 -8.78 9.22 -1.42
N VAL A 79 -9.22 9.99 -2.43
CA VAL A 79 -8.47 11.13 -2.97
C VAL A 79 -8.23 12.17 -1.86
N PRO A 80 -6.96 12.53 -1.55
CA PRO A 80 -6.65 13.50 -0.51
C PRO A 80 -6.99 14.91 -0.98
N LEU A 81 -7.87 15.60 -0.24
CA LEU A 81 -8.29 16.98 -0.55
C LEU A 81 -8.01 17.93 0.63
N SER A 82 -7.55 19.13 0.32
CA SER A 82 -7.40 20.23 1.27
C SER A 82 -8.77 20.75 1.76
N THR A 83 -8.75 21.65 2.73
CA THR A 83 -9.96 22.35 3.20
C THR A 83 -10.66 23.17 2.11
N THR A 84 -9.91 23.57 1.07
CA THR A 84 -10.43 24.30 -0.10
C THR A 84 -10.83 23.38 -1.25
N GLY A 85 -10.76 22.05 -1.07
CA GLY A 85 -11.11 21.05 -2.08
C GLY A 85 -10.03 20.82 -3.15
N GLN A 86 -8.82 21.34 -2.95
CA GLN A 86 -7.68 21.12 -3.85
C GLN A 86 -7.00 19.79 -3.55
N LEU A 87 -6.41 19.14 -4.57
CA LEU A 87 -5.64 17.92 -4.39
C LEU A 87 -4.49 18.16 -3.40
N ALA A 88 -4.32 17.25 -2.43
CA ALA A 88 -3.37 17.38 -1.33
C ALA A 88 -2.54 16.10 -1.14
N PHE A 89 -1.91 15.63 -2.22
CA PHE A 89 -1.00 14.48 -2.17
C PHE A 89 0.32 14.85 -1.50
N THR A 90 0.36 14.86 -0.17
CA THR A 90 1.58 15.09 0.62
C THR A 90 1.94 13.86 1.48
N SER A 91 3.18 13.82 1.96
CA SER A 91 3.66 12.86 2.95
C SER A 91 3.81 13.44 4.36
N GLY A 92 3.85 14.77 4.51
CA GLY A 92 4.18 15.43 5.76
C GLY A 92 3.00 16.02 6.52
N THR A 93 1.93 16.40 5.84
CA THR A 93 0.73 16.99 6.47
C THR A 93 -0.53 16.28 5.99
N ASP A 94 -1.40 15.97 6.94
CA ASP A 94 -2.67 15.34 6.64
C ASP A 94 -3.60 16.28 5.86
N PRO A 95 -4.32 15.76 4.85
CA PRO A 95 -5.35 16.51 4.14
C PRO A 95 -6.61 16.67 5.01
N ALA A 96 -7.60 17.42 4.52
CA ALA A 96 -8.89 17.55 5.21
C ALA A 96 -9.77 16.29 5.03
N THR A 97 -9.64 15.60 3.89
CA THR A 97 -10.34 14.33 3.59
C THR A 97 -9.45 13.44 2.73
N GLY A 98 -9.80 12.16 2.57
CA GLY A 98 -9.05 11.19 1.78
C GLY A 98 -7.99 10.46 2.59
N ARG A 99 -7.05 9.79 1.92
CA ARG A 99 -5.96 9.09 2.62
C ARG A 99 -5.09 10.06 3.44
N SER A 100 -4.62 9.61 4.59
CA SER A 100 -3.66 10.37 5.40
C SER A 100 -2.31 10.51 4.69
N GLY A 101 -1.52 11.52 5.10
CA GLY A 101 -0.15 11.70 4.63
C GLY A 101 0.70 10.47 4.96
N ASN A 102 1.51 10.01 4.01
CA ASN A 102 2.35 8.80 4.16
C ASN A 102 1.56 7.52 4.50
N GLN A 103 0.24 7.48 4.28
CA GLN A 103 -0.60 6.32 4.56
C GLN A 103 -1.45 5.94 3.34
N GLY A 104 -0.80 5.39 2.32
CA GLY A 104 -1.39 5.06 1.03
C GLY A 104 -1.98 3.65 0.94
N PHE A 105 -2.16 3.17 -0.29
CA PHE A 105 -2.34 1.74 -0.53
C PHE A 105 -1.02 1.04 -0.26
N GLU A 106 -1.00 0.15 0.74
CA GLU A 106 0.17 -0.68 1.08
C GLU A 106 -0.11 -2.17 0.88
N GLY A 107 -1.39 -2.57 0.76
CA GLY A 107 -1.77 -3.90 0.31
C GLY A 107 -2.14 -3.87 -1.17
N LEU A 108 -1.52 -4.75 -1.97
CA LEU A 108 -1.80 -4.88 -3.40
C LEU A 108 -1.71 -6.36 -3.79
N THR A 109 -2.73 -6.89 -4.45
CA THR A 109 -2.73 -8.28 -4.96
C THR A 109 -3.61 -8.40 -6.20
N ILE A 110 -3.41 -9.44 -7.01
CA ILE A 110 -4.17 -9.72 -8.23
C ILE A 110 -4.81 -11.11 -8.07
N SER A 111 -6.01 -11.29 -8.61
CA SER A 111 -6.66 -12.61 -8.66
C SER A 111 -5.89 -13.58 -9.58
N PRO A 112 -5.92 -14.92 -9.35
CA PRO A 112 -5.13 -15.87 -10.12
C PRO A 112 -5.46 -15.96 -11.62
N ASP A 113 -6.59 -15.40 -12.04
CA ASP A 113 -7.05 -15.30 -13.43
C ASP A 113 -6.64 -13.97 -14.10
N ASP A 114 -5.81 -13.16 -13.44
CA ASP A 114 -5.32 -11.86 -13.88
C ASP A 114 -6.43 -10.84 -14.23
N SER A 115 -7.65 -11.06 -13.72
CA SER A 115 -8.82 -10.25 -14.07
C SER A 115 -9.12 -9.13 -13.06
N THR A 116 -8.69 -9.27 -11.81
CA THR A 116 -9.07 -8.34 -10.73
C THR A 116 -7.86 -7.89 -9.91
N LEU A 117 -7.64 -6.57 -9.85
CA LEU A 117 -6.66 -5.93 -8.97
C LEU A 117 -7.33 -5.50 -7.67
N TYR A 118 -6.77 -5.92 -6.53
CA TYR A 118 -7.22 -5.51 -5.20
C TYR A 118 -6.19 -4.60 -4.55
N ALA A 119 -6.64 -3.49 -3.95
CA ALA A 119 -5.78 -2.58 -3.19
C ALA A 119 -6.39 -2.22 -1.83
N LEU A 120 -5.61 -2.35 -0.76
CA LEU A 120 -6.00 -2.06 0.62
C LEU A 120 -5.22 -0.85 1.15
N LEU A 121 -5.95 0.15 1.65
CA LEU A 121 -5.34 1.27 2.36
C LEU A 121 -4.67 0.79 3.65
N GLN A 122 -3.51 1.37 3.96
CA GLN A 122 -2.81 1.12 5.21
C GLN A 122 -3.66 1.45 6.45
N SER A 123 -4.46 2.52 6.38
CA SER A 123 -5.33 2.97 7.47
C SER A 123 -6.61 3.60 6.94
N ALA A 124 -7.57 3.84 7.83
CA ALA A 124 -8.78 4.62 7.51
C ALA A 124 -8.42 5.98 6.88
N THR A 125 -9.31 6.49 6.03
CA THR A 125 -9.20 7.85 5.48
C THR A 125 -9.49 8.88 6.58
N ILE A 126 -9.12 10.15 6.38
CA ILE A 126 -9.26 11.20 7.39
C ILE A 126 -10.71 11.33 7.87
N GLN A 127 -11.68 11.34 6.96
CA GLN A 127 -13.10 11.42 7.33
C GLN A 127 -13.61 10.17 8.05
N ASP A 128 -13.00 9.02 7.79
CA ASP A 128 -13.38 7.73 8.39
C ASP A 128 -12.75 7.52 9.79
N GLY A 129 -12.06 8.53 10.34
CA GLY A 129 -11.35 8.47 11.62
C GLY A 129 -9.84 8.28 11.50
N GLY A 130 -9.27 8.42 10.31
CA GLY A 130 -7.84 8.21 10.01
C GLY A 130 -6.87 9.18 10.67
N SER A 131 -7.33 10.33 11.19
CA SER A 131 -6.48 11.34 11.82
C SER A 131 -5.85 10.90 13.16
N LYS A 132 -6.31 9.78 13.74
CA LYS A 132 -5.78 9.22 14.99
C LYS A 132 -5.76 7.70 14.92
N LYS A 133 -4.65 7.07 15.33
CA LYS A 133 -4.54 5.60 15.36
C LYS A 133 -5.63 4.91 16.19
N SER A 134 -6.13 5.54 17.26
CA SER A 134 -7.23 5.00 18.09
C SER A 134 -8.59 4.98 17.40
N THR A 135 -8.75 5.66 16.26
CA THR A 135 -10.00 5.72 15.49
C THR A 135 -9.84 5.21 14.05
N ALA A 136 -8.65 4.82 13.63
CA ALA A 136 -8.30 4.49 12.25
C ALA A 136 -8.55 3.02 11.84
N ARG A 137 -9.42 2.31 12.57
CA ARG A 137 -9.60 0.85 12.47
C ARG A 137 -10.13 0.34 11.12
N TYR A 138 -10.79 1.19 10.34
CA TYR A 138 -11.60 0.79 9.18
C TYR A 138 -11.06 1.37 7.86
N PRO A 139 -9.93 0.89 7.31
CA PRO A 139 -9.53 1.16 5.93
C PRO A 139 -10.50 0.58 4.90
N ARG A 140 -10.34 1.06 3.66
CA ARG A 140 -11.09 0.62 2.49
C ARG A 140 -10.23 -0.31 1.64
N LEU A 141 -10.79 -1.47 1.28
CA LEU A 141 -10.33 -2.36 0.22
C LEU A 141 -11.09 -2.02 -1.04
N VAL A 142 -10.39 -1.89 -2.17
CA VAL A 142 -10.99 -1.64 -3.48
C VAL A 142 -10.61 -2.76 -4.45
N ALA A 143 -11.50 -3.08 -5.37
CA ALA A 143 -11.26 -4.01 -6.47
C ALA A 143 -11.49 -3.33 -7.81
N TYR A 144 -10.59 -3.56 -8.76
CA TYR A 144 -10.68 -3.06 -10.11
C TYR A 144 -10.66 -4.22 -11.11
N ASP A 145 -11.53 -4.18 -12.11
CA ASP A 145 -11.44 -5.07 -13.27
C ASP A 145 -10.27 -4.63 -14.16
N ILE A 146 -9.31 -5.53 -14.33
CA ILE A 146 -8.12 -5.36 -15.16
C ILE A 146 -8.06 -6.35 -16.33
N SER A 147 -9.12 -7.13 -16.56
CA SER A 147 -9.20 -8.17 -17.60
C SER A 147 -8.85 -7.66 -19.00
N ASN A 148 -9.16 -6.39 -19.28
CA ASN A 148 -8.90 -5.71 -20.54
C ASN A 148 -8.08 -4.43 -20.36
N SER A 149 -7.22 -4.38 -19.33
CA SER A 149 -6.44 -3.19 -18.94
C SER A 149 -5.55 -2.61 -20.05
N ILE A 150 -5.21 -3.41 -21.07
CA ILE A 150 -4.48 -2.97 -22.27
C ILE A 150 -5.36 -2.03 -23.13
N ILE A 151 -6.65 -2.32 -23.25
CA ILE A 151 -7.58 -1.65 -24.18
C ILE A 151 -8.65 -0.81 -23.46
N GLN A 152 -8.83 -0.94 -22.16
CA GLN A 152 -9.79 -0.17 -21.36
C GLN A 152 -9.17 0.25 -20.03
N ARG A 153 -9.57 1.42 -19.52
CA ARG A 153 -9.16 1.83 -18.17
C ARG A 153 -9.82 0.89 -17.15
N PRO A 154 -9.06 0.40 -16.15
CA PRO A 154 -9.63 -0.43 -15.10
C PRO A 154 -10.79 0.27 -14.39
N SER A 155 -11.94 -0.40 -14.30
CA SER A 155 -13.12 0.10 -13.63
C SER A 155 -13.18 -0.43 -12.20
N LEU A 156 -13.59 0.41 -11.25
CA LEU A 156 -13.88 -0.04 -9.89
C LEU A 156 -15.08 -1.00 -9.91
N VAL A 157 -14.88 -2.22 -9.45
CA VAL A 157 -15.92 -3.29 -9.42
C VAL A 157 -16.30 -3.70 -8.01
N GLY A 158 -15.64 -3.16 -6.99
CA GLY A 158 -15.99 -3.43 -5.60
C GLY A 158 -15.23 -2.56 -4.62
N LYS A 159 -15.84 -2.35 -3.44
CA LYS A 159 -15.22 -1.63 -2.34
C LYS A 159 -15.79 -2.12 -1.02
N TRP A 160 -14.93 -2.54 -0.11
CA TRP A 160 -15.31 -3.08 1.20
C TRP A 160 -14.55 -2.41 2.33
N VAL A 161 -15.07 -2.57 3.54
CA VAL A 161 -14.41 -2.11 4.77
C VAL A 161 -13.67 -3.28 5.40
N VAL A 162 -12.36 -3.14 5.61
CA VAL A 162 -11.54 -4.18 6.26
C VAL A 162 -11.22 -3.72 7.67
N PRO A 163 -11.69 -4.42 8.72
CA PRO A 163 -11.34 -4.06 10.08
C PRO A 163 -9.90 -4.49 10.39
N LEU A 164 -9.06 -3.54 10.79
CA LEU A 164 -7.70 -3.82 11.23
C LEU A 164 -7.67 -4.23 12.71
N PRO A 165 -6.70 -5.07 13.10
CA PRO A 165 -6.49 -5.47 14.49
C PRO A 165 -5.95 -4.28 15.32
N PRO A 166 -6.34 -4.14 16.59
CA PRO A 166 -5.76 -3.16 17.50
C PRO A 166 -4.54 -3.70 18.26
N ASP A 167 -3.61 -2.81 18.63
CA ASP A 167 -2.62 -3.06 19.67
C ASP A 167 -3.26 -3.13 21.07
N SER A 168 -2.46 -3.45 22.09
CA SER A 168 -2.89 -3.52 23.50
C SER A 168 -3.45 -2.20 24.03
N SER A 169 -3.11 -1.08 23.41
CA SER A 169 -3.61 0.26 23.75
C SER A 169 -4.87 0.66 22.94
N GLY A 170 -5.41 -0.25 22.13
CA GLY A 170 -6.59 -0.01 21.29
C GLY A 170 -6.30 0.80 20.03
N LYS A 171 -5.03 0.97 19.63
CA LYS A 171 -4.66 1.68 18.40
C LYS A 171 -4.64 0.70 17.22
N ALA A 172 -5.21 1.09 16.10
CA ALA A 172 -5.17 0.26 14.89
C ALA A 172 -3.73 0.03 14.42
N LEU A 173 -3.41 -1.24 14.14
CA LEU A 173 -2.21 -1.60 13.38
C LEU A 173 -2.47 -1.30 11.91
N GLY A 174 -1.50 -0.72 11.21
CA GLY A 174 -1.63 -0.39 9.79
C GLY A 174 -1.43 -1.61 8.89
N ALA A 175 -2.23 -1.74 7.84
CA ALA A 175 -2.02 -2.76 6.82
C ALA A 175 -0.74 -2.46 6.02
N SER A 176 0.03 -3.50 5.73
CA SER A 176 1.36 -3.42 5.10
C SER A 176 1.56 -4.46 4.00
N GLY A 177 0.51 -5.21 3.68
CA GLY A 177 0.49 -6.24 2.67
C GLY A 177 -0.89 -6.87 2.57
N LEU A 178 -1.24 -7.32 1.37
CA LEU A 178 -2.46 -8.05 1.05
C LEU A 178 -2.08 -9.18 0.11
N HIS A 179 -2.58 -10.38 0.34
CA HIS A 179 -2.36 -11.53 -0.53
C HIS A 179 -3.67 -12.26 -0.78
N TYR A 180 -3.98 -12.51 -2.05
CA TYR A 180 -5.15 -13.30 -2.45
C TYR A 180 -4.98 -14.76 -2.01
N VAL A 181 -6.01 -15.35 -1.41
CA VAL A 181 -6.03 -16.77 -1.04
C VAL A 181 -7.02 -17.53 -1.90
N SER A 182 -8.26 -17.06 -1.94
CA SER A 182 -9.35 -17.60 -2.75
C SER A 182 -10.40 -16.51 -2.98
N ASN A 183 -11.47 -16.82 -3.71
CA ASN A 183 -12.47 -15.81 -4.06
C ASN A 183 -13.06 -15.14 -2.81
N GLY A 184 -12.80 -13.84 -2.66
CA GLY A 184 -13.22 -13.05 -1.51
C GLY A 184 -12.48 -13.34 -0.19
N ILE A 185 -11.38 -14.11 -0.22
CA ILE A 185 -10.55 -14.44 0.95
C ILE A 185 -9.11 -13.95 0.73
N PHE A 186 -8.57 -13.24 1.72
CA PHE A 186 -7.24 -12.64 1.63
C PHE A 186 -6.47 -12.80 2.95
N LEU A 187 -5.15 -12.81 2.86
CA LEU A 187 -4.27 -12.55 3.99
C LEU A 187 -3.90 -11.07 4.04
N VAL A 188 -4.00 -10.46 5.22
CA VAL A 188 -3.59 -9.07 5.48
C VAL A 188 -2.46 -9.05 6.48
N LEU A 189 -1.37 -8.38 6.13
CA LEU A 189 -0.27 -8.14 7.07
C LEU A 189 -0.47 -6.81 7.78
N SER A 190 -0.57 -6.81 9.11
CA SER A 190 -0.75 -5.60 9.91
C SER A 190 0.43 -5.35 10.86
N ARG A 191 0.81 -4.09 11.08
CA ARG A 191 1.96 -3.71 11.93
C ARG A 191 1.78 -2.38 12.69
N ASP A 192 2.51 -2.20 13.78
CA ASP A 192 2.44 -1.00 14.65
C ASP A 192 3.17 0.24 14.09
N GLY A 193 4.04 0.02 13.10
CA GLY A 193 4.86 1.04 12.44
C GLY A 193 6.28 1.20 12.98
N ASN A 194 6.64 0.53 14.07
CA ASN A 194 7.87 0.82 14.83
C ASN A 194 9.12 0.06 14.34
N GLY A 195 8.97 -0.93 13.45
CA GLY A 195 10.10 -1.73 12.96
C GLY A 195 10.88 -2.44 14.09
N HIS A 196 11.94 -3.17 13.74
CA HIS A 196 12.81 -3.83 14.74
C HIS A 196 13.94 -2.94 15.28
N GLY A 197 14.02 -1.68 14.85
CA GLY A 197 15.12 -0.76 15.21
C GLY A 197 14.86 0.12 16.45
N GLY A 198 13.69 -0.02 17.10
CA GLY A 198 13.34 0.73 18.30
C GLY A 198 13.85 0.05 19.58
N SER A 199 14.17 0.86 20.60
CA SER A 199 14.56 0.37 21.93
C SER A 199 13.43 -0.27 22.73
N ALA A 200 12.20 -0.24 22.22
CA ALA A 200 11.03 -0.82 22.85
C ALA A 200 10.98 -2.33 22.60
N THR A 201 11.24 -3.09 23.66
CA THR A 201 10.90 -4.50 23.74
C THR A 201 9.38 -4.60 23.82
N LEU A 202 8.76 -5.19 22.78
CA LEU A 202 7.44 -5.83 22.79
C LEU A 202 6.21 -4.89 22.76
N SER A 203 5.64 -4.66 21.57
CA SER A 203 4.25 -4.18 21.41
C SER A 203 3.31 -5.38 21.49
N ALA A 204 2.42 -5.46 22.49
CA ALA A 204 1.47 -6.57 22.65
C ALA A 204 0.17 -6.35 21.84
N CYS A 205 -0.39 -7.39 21.22
CA CYS A 205 -1.61 -7.32 20.38
C CYS A 205 -2.82 -7.97 21.05
N LYS A 206 -4.03 -7.44 20.82
CA LYS A 206 -5.28 -8.02 21.33
C LYS A 206 -6.00 -8.78 20.22
N LEU A 207 -6.24 -10.08 20.42
CA LEU A 207 -7.05 -10.88 19.50
C LEU A 207 -8.47 -10.32 19.40
N VAL A 208 -8.98 -10.26 18.17
CA VAL A 208 -10.42 -10.12 17.91
C VAL A 208 -10.98 -11.56 17.79
N PRO A 209 -11.90 -11.98 18.67
CA PRO A 209 -12.47 -13.34 18.64
C PRO A 209 -13.20 -13.64 17.31
N PRO A 210 -13.21 -14.92 16.84
CA PRO A 210 -14.14 -15.91 17.41
C PRO A 210 -13.50 -17.23 17.90
N PHE A 211 -12.19 -17.29 18.19
CA PHE A 211 -11.64 -18.48 18.85
C PHE A 211 -11.86 -18.43 20.37
N PRO A 212 -12.51 -19.44 21.00
CA PRO A 212 -12.54 -19.52 22.45
C PRO A 212 -11.13 -19.85 22.93
N ALA A 213 -10.48 -18.90 23.59
CA ALA A 213 -9.26 -19.17 24.32
C ALA A 213 -9.60 -20.21 25.40
N SER A 214 -9.06 -21.42 25.27
CA SER A 214 -8.92 -22.35 26.38
C SER A 214 -7.96 -21.72 27.39
N GLY A 215 -8.47 -20.83 28.25
CA GLY A 215 -7.90 -20.39 29.53
C GLY A 215 -6.49 -19.78 29.56
N GLY A 216 -5.78 -19.66 28.44
CA GLY A 216 -4.42 -19.13 28.37
C GLY A 216 -4.40 -17.67 27.91
N GLU A 217 -3.80 -16.79 28.70
CA GLU A 217 -3.45 -15.44 28.28
C GLU A 217 -2.32 -15.54 27.23
N ILE A 218 -2.65 -15.39 25.95
CA ILE A 218 -1.67 -15.43 24.86
C ILE A 218 -1.05 -14.03 24.74
N HIS A 219 0.22 -13.88 25.13
CA HIS A 219 1.00 -12.68 24.87
C HIS A 219 1.48 -12.69 23.40
N LEU A 220 0.88 -11.82 22.56
CA LEU A 220 1.15 -11.74 21.13
C LEU A 220 2.05 -10.55 20.78
N TYR A 221 3.00 -10.75 19.87
CA TYR A 221 3.98 -9.74 19.47
C TYR A 221 3.57 -9.00 18.18
N CYS A 222 3.24 -7.71 18.25
CA CYS A 222 2.74 -6.89 17.12
C CYS A 222 3.81 -6.38 16.13
N HIS A 223 4.98 -7.02 16.00
CA HIS A 223 5.95 -6.54 15.00
C HIS A 223 5.40 -6.70 13.57
N ARG A 224 4.65 -7.79 13.34
CA ARG A 224 3.81 -8.07 12.17
C ARG A 224 2.87 -9.22 12.53
N GLN A 225 1.60 -9.12 12.19
CA GLN A 225 0.66 -10.25 12.24
C GLN A 225 0.02 -10.49 10.88
N ALA A 226 -0.41 -11.73 10.62
CA ALA A 226 -1.16 -12.09 9.43
C ALA A 226 -2.60 -12.48 9.80
N ASP A 227 -3.56 -11.70 9.32
CA ASP A 227 -4.98 -11.96 9.49
C ASP A 227 -5.56 -12.55 8.22
N LEU A 228 -6.47 -13.51 8.36
CA LEU A 228 -7.33 -13.95 7.26
C LEU A 228 -8.58 -13.07 7.25
N ILE A 229 -8.89 -12.47 6.11
CA ILE A 229 -10.11 -11.67 5.92
C ILE A 229 -11.03 -12.29 4.89
N SER A 230 -12.34 -12.10 5.07
CA SER A 230 -13.37 -12.48 4.10
C SER A 230 -14.31 -11.32 3.77
N ILE A 231 -14.52 -11.06 2.48
CA ILE A 231 -15.53 -10.11 1.99
C ILE A 231 -16.84 -10.78 1.58
N ALA A 232 -16.98 -12.10 1.74
CA ALA A 232 -18.15 -12.85 1.26
C ALA A 232 -19.49 -12.37 1.84
N ARG A 233 -19.45 -11.80 3.05
CA ARG A 233 -20.62 -11.22 3.75
C ARG A 233 -20.50 -9.73 4.00
N ALA A 234 -19.43 -9.11 3.51
CA ALA A 234 -19.19 -7.69 3.69
C ALA A 234 -20.10 -6.88 2.76
N THR A 235 -20.58 -5.74 3.25
CA THR A 235 -21.32 -4.79 2.42
C THR A 235 -20.37 -4.22 1.38
N ASP A 236 -20.71 -4.43 0.11
CA ASP A 236 -20.05 -3.74 -0.99
C ASP A 236 -20.58 -2.29 -1.07
N ILE A 237 -19.70 -1.34 -0.80
CA ILE A 237 -20.02 0.09 -0.71
C ILE A 237 -19.59 0.85 -1.98
N HIS A 238 -19.19 0.18 -3.07
CA HIS A 238 -18.90 0.87 -4.33
C HIS A 238 -20.17 1.47 -4.95
N GLY A 239 -20.05 2.64 -5.59
CA GLY A 239 -21.20 3.29 -6.23
C GLY A 239 -22.27 3.78 -5.26
N THR A 240 -21.99 3.80 -3.95
CA THR A 240 -22.91 4.26 -2.92
C THR A 240 -22.58 5.68 -2.47
N SER A 241 -23.39 6.24 -1.57
CA SER A 241 -23.08 7.54 -0.95
C SER A 241 -21.73 7.58 -0.23
N PHE A 242 -21.19 6.42 0.20
CA PHE A 242 -19.88 6.31 0.84
C PHE A 242 -18.71 6.58 -0.12
N ASP A 243 -18.95 6.73 -1.42
CA ASP A 243 -17.96 7.19 -2.40
C ASP A 243 -17.56 8.65 -2.18
N SER A 244 -18.42 9.43 -1.52
CA SER A 244 -18.14 10.81 -1.19
C SER A 244 -17.31 10.94 0.10
N PRO A 245 -16.25 11.77 0.13
CA PRO A 245 -15.54 12.09 1.36
C PRO A 245 -16.41 12.85 2.39
N ARG A 246 -17.61 13.30 1.99
CA ARG A 246 -18.59 13.93 2.89
C ARG A 246 -19.44 12.93 3.67
N LYS A 247 -19.46 11.66 3.26
CA LYS A 247 -20.21 10.58 3.93
C LYS A 247 -19.20 9.55 4.46
N PRO A 248 -18.69 9.74 5.69
CA PRO A 248 -17.73 8.81 6.26
C PRO A 248 -18.36 7.44 6.51
N ILE A 249 -17.58 6.37 6.35
CA ILE A 249 -17.98 5.01 6.70
C ILE A 249 -17.88 4.76 8.20
N ALA A 250 -17.05 5.53 8.91
CA ALA A 250 -16.91 5.47 10.36
C ALA A 250 -16.69 6.87 10.93
N THR A 251 -17.29 7.18 12.07
CA THR A 251 -17.08 8.46 12.76
C THR A 251 -16.46 8.19 14.11
N ARG A 252 -15.25 8.74 14.35
CA ARG A 252 -14.49 8.55 15.60
C ARG A 252 -14.31 7.06 15.97
N GLY A 253 -14.05 6.21 14.98
CA GLY A 253 -13.83 4.78 15.17
C GLY A 253 -15.11 3.95 15.33
N VAL A 254 -16.30 4.54 15.18
CA VAL A 254 -17.59 3.82 15.17
C VAL A 254 -18.04 3.66 13.72
N LEU A 255 -18.17 2.42 13.25
CA LEU A 255 -18.62 2.10 11.89
C LEU A 255 -20.10 2.44 11.73
N ASP A 256 -20.49 2.96 10.56
CA ASP A 256 -21.89 3.17 10.17
C ASP A 256 -22.64 1.82 10.26
N SER A 257 -23.77 1.79 10.96
CA SER A 257 -24.50 0.56 11.25
C SER A 257 -25.10 -0.12 10.02
N GLY A 258 -25.17 0.59 8.88
CA GLY A 258 -25.56 0.01 7.60
C GLY A 258 -24.44 -0.78 6.90
N ILE A 259 -23.22 -0.79 7.45
CA ILE A 259 -22.07 -1.47 6.86
C ILE A 259 -21.73 -2.72 7.67
N VAL A 260 -21.75 -3.86 7.01
CA VAL A 260 -21.12 -5.09 7.49
C VAL A 260 -19.66 -5.08 7.00
N PRO A 261 -18.66 -4.99 7.89
CA PRO A 261 -17.26 -5.04 7.47
C PRO A 261 -16.86 -6.46 7.08
N ALA A 262 -15.70 -6.60 6.43
CA ALA A 262 -15.06 -7.90 6.21
C ALA A 262 -14.89 -8.66 7.52
N GLU A 263 -15.14 -9.96 7.50
CA GLU A 263 -14.78 -10.84 8.61
C GLU A 263 -13.25 -10.85 8.71
N ASN A 264 -12.70 -10.81 9.93
CA ASN A 264 -11.26 -10.85 10.18
C ASN A 264 -11.00 -11.84 11.32
N VAL A 265 -10.09 -12.79 11.08
CA VAL A 265 -9.60 -13.74 12.08
C VAL A 265 -8.07 -13.76 12.03
N GLY A 266 -7.41 -13.72 13.19
CA GLY A 266 -5.95 -13.89 13.27
C GLY A 266 -5.56 -15.29 12.77
N PHE A 267 -4.63 -15.37 11.82
CA PHE A 267 -4.23 -16.63 11.16
C PHE A 267 -2.86 -17.12 11.60
N VAL A 268 -1.85 -16.24 11.60
CA VAL A 268 -0.53 -16.51 12.17
C VAL A 268 -0.23 -15.44 13.21
N ASN A 269 -0.09 -15.90 14.46
CA ASN A 269 0.13 -15.08 15.64
C ASN A 269 1.39 -15.56 16.37
#